data_AF-A0A9E0MPU6-F1
#
_entry.id   AF-A0A9E0MPU6-F1
#
_cell.length_a   1.000
_cell.length_b   1.000
_cell.length_c   1.000
_cell.angle_alpha   90.00
_cell.angle_beta   90.00
_cell.angle_gamma   90.00
#
_symmetry.space_group_name_H-M   'P 1'
#
loop_
_entity.id
_entity.type
_entity.pdbx_description
1 polymer ?
#
loop_
_entity_poly.entity_id
_entity_poly.type
_entity_poly.pdbx_seq_one_letter_code
_entity_poly.pdbx_strand_id
1 'polypeptide(L)'
;MRAAPAALVVIASLVSAAPADARPKRKKSDLVDISAAKARLKVLADSQGRIYVIDDGYQSEEMVFFGDRRHVYRLRIFGGGANGTEFSYRFWSPRVDGQADIGRKATGEWYVQCKDDVEVLKPVADGDAKAVLDKAAFHTPLWKRQAHVLARDDNGVYYYVDRLRDEEGGKGYRIFVGQAGAMKELAMKNVVSDSVGEIFATKGGQLRLLTSNAETTWIKGAAKSTLTAVPVTDNVKLIYGDLGVYPAGLGTPCDDQ
;
A
#
# COMPACT_ATOMS: atom_id res chain seq x y z
N MET A 1 80.43 -1.42 -36.55
CA MET A 1 79.67 -0.24 -36.09
C MET A 1 78.24 -0.70 -35.83
N ARG A 2 77.78 -0.61 -34.57
CA ARG A 2 76.48 -1.11 -34.11
C ARG A 2 75.41 -0.02 -34.32
N ALA A 3 74.32 -0.34 -35.01
CA ALA A 3 73.12 0.49 -35.07
C ALA A 3 72.02 -0.16 -34.22
N ALA A 4 71.51 0.58 -33.23
CA ALA A 4 70.40 0.17 -32.37
C ALA A 4 69.05 0.60 -32.99
N PRO A 5 67.95 -0.14 -32.75
CA PRO A 5 66.63 0.22 -33.26
C PRO A 5 65.95 1.25 -32.35
N ALA A 6 65.24 2.19 -32.98
CA ALA A 6 64.42 3.20 -32.31
C ALA A 6 63.14 2.56 -31.73
N ALA A 7 62.91 2.78 -30.44
CA ALA A 7 61.69 2.37 -29.75
C ALA A 7 60.57 3.40 -29.97
N LEU A 8 59.47 2.95 -30.57
CA LEU A 8 58.24 3.72 -30.70
C LEU A 8 57.45 3.60 -29.38
N VAL A 9 57.27 4.71 -28.65
CA VAL A 9 56.44 4.75 -27.44
C VAL A 9 55.01 5.12 -27.84
N VAL A 10 54.09 4.16 -27.73
CA VAL A 10 52.64 4.40 -27.85
C VAL A 10 52.13 4.81 -26.46
N ILE A 11 51.74 6.07 -26.31
CA ILE A 11 51.08 6.57 -25.11
C ILE A 11 49.60 6.19 -25.20
N ALA A 12 49.18 5.18 -24.43
CA ALA A 12 47.78 4.84 -24.26
C ALA A 12 47.12 5.80 -23.27
N SER A 13 46.25 6.68 -23.77
CA SER A 13 45.43 7.58 -22.96
C SER A 13 44.35 6.79 -22.22
N LEU A 14 44.54 6.55 -20.92
CA LEU A 14 43.49 6.03 -20.03
C LEU A 14 42.43 7.13 -19.81
N VAL A 15 41.30 7.01 -20.51
CA VAL A 15 40.08 7.75 -20.15
C VAL A 15 39.49 7.07 -18.92
N SER A 16 39.76 7.62 -17.74
CA SER A 16 39.04 7.26 -16.52
C SER A 16 37.57 7.67 -16.66
N ALA A 17 36.70 6.70 -16.95
CA ALA A 17 35.27 6.85 -16.72
C ALA A 17 35.04 7.01 -15.21
N ALA A 18 34.70 8.22 -14.78
CA ALA A 18 34.27 8.47 -13.41
C ALA A 18 33.03 7.61 -13.12
N PRO A 19 32.94 6.96 -11.94
CA PRO A 19 31.74 6.23 -11.57
C PRO A 19 30.58 7.23 -11.47
N ALA A 20 29.49 6.93 -12.18
CA ALA A 20 28.25 7.67 -12.06
C ALA A 20 27.87 7.76 -10.57
N ASP A 21 27.62 8.99 -10.11
CA ASP A 21 27.15 9.33 -8.77
C ASP A 21 26.02 8.39 -8.33
N ALA A 22 26.36 7.36 -7.57
CA ALA A 22 25.40 6.62 -6.78
C ALA A 22 25.02 7.50 -5.60
N ARG A 23 24.15 8.51 -5.84
CA ARG A 23 23.51 9.25 -4.76
C ARG A 23 22.89 8.23 -3.81
N PRO A 24 23.23 8.25 -2.51
CA PRO A 24 22.65 7.31 -1.56
C PRO A 24 21.14 7.48 -1.56
N LYS A 25 20.41 6.41 -1.89
CA LYS A 25 18.94 6.37 -1.77
C LYS A 25 18.61 6.65 -0.32
N ARG A 26 18.20 7.90 -0.02
CA ARG A 26 17.79 8.33 1.31
C ARG A 26 16.67 7.38 1.74
N LYS A 27 16.90 6.58 2.78
CA LYS A 27 15.91 5.65 3.33
C LYS A 27 14.72 6.51 3.76
N LYS A 28 13.57 6.39 3.07
CA LYS A 28 12.33 7.06 3.49
C LYS A 28 12.07 6.63 4.94
N SER A 29 12.05 7.57 5.87
CA SER A 29 11.61 7.28 7.23
C SER A 29 10.13 6.93 7.15
N ASP A 30 9.75 5.89 7.87
CA ASP A 30 8.37 5.49 8.05
C ASP A 30 7.65 6.36 9.08
N LEU A 31 8.34 7.32 9.70
CA LEU A 31 7.79 8.26 10.67
C LEU A 31 7.33 9.56 10.01
N VAL A 32 6.23 10.10 10.51
CA VAL A 32 5.62 11.37 10.11
C VAL A 32 5.89 12.41 11.19
N ASP A 33 6.46 13.54 10.80
CA ASP A 33 6.62 14.69 11.70
C ASP A 33 5.30 15.46 11.80
N ILE A 34 4.70 15.44 12.99
CA ILE A 34 3.45 16.15 13.28
C ILE A 34 3.68 17.53 13.91
N SER A 35 4.92 17.99 14.10
CA SER A 35 5.23 19.19 14.90
C SER A 35 4.46 20.43 14.45
N ALA A 36 4.33 20.63 13.13
CA ALA A 36 3.58 21.75 12.55
C ALA A 36 2.04 21.61 12.67
N ALA A 37 1.55 20.40 12.92
CA ALA A 37 0.12 20.10 13.07
C ALA A 37 -0.33 19.93 14.52
N LYS A 38 0.60 19.64 15.42
CA LYS A 38 0.34 19.17 16.77
C LYS A 38 -0.69 19.98 17.56
N ALA A 39 -0.64 21.30 17.46
CA ALA A 39 -1.54 22.19 18.20
C ALA A 39 -3.02 22.11 17.78
N ARG A 40 -3.31 21.62 16.56
CA ARG A 40 -4.68 21.47 16.02
C ARG A 40 -5.15 20.01 15.97
N LEU A 41 -4.31 19.06 16.38
CA LEU A 41 -4.69 17.65 16.43
C LEU A 41 -5.55 17.36 17.66
N LYS A 42 -6.56 16.51 17.47
CA LYS A 42 -7.36 15.91 18.51
C LYS A 42 -7.03 14.44 18.61
N VAL A 43 -6.95 13.97 19.85
CA VAL A 43 -6.82 12.55 20.15
C VAL A 43 -8.18 12.06 20.62
N LEU A 44 -8.72 11.08 19.91
CA LEU A 44 -10.02 10.48 20.18
C LEU A 44 -9.82 8.98 20.47
N ALA A 45 -10.78 8.39 21.15
CA ALA A 45 -10.84 6.96 21.40
C ALA A 45 -12.23 6.41 21.09
N ASP A 46 -12.27 5.19 20.58
CA ASP A 46 -13.50 4.42 20.44
C ASP A 46 -13.82 3.61 21.72
N SER A 47 -14.91 2.84 21.70
CA SER A 47 -15.34 2.02 22.83
C SER A 47 -14.35 0.92 23.23
N GLN A 48 -13.44 0.54 22.33
CA GLN A 48 -12.38 -0.44 22.54
C GLN A 48 -11.06 0.21 23.00
N GLY A 49 -11.01 1.55 23.07
CA GLY A 49 -9.83 2.30 23.48
C GLY A 49 -8.76 2.43 22.39
N ARG A 50 -9.09 2.11 21.13
CA ARG A 50 -8.20 2.36 19.99
C ARG A 50 -8.13 3.86 19.72
N ILE A 51 -6.98 4.33 19.28
CA ILE A 51 -6.66 5.75 19.20
C ILE A 51 -6.81 6.26 17.78
N TYR A 52 -7.46 7.41 17.67
CA TYR A 52 -7.58 8.19 16.45
C TYR A 52 -6.94 9.54 16.69
N VAL A 53 -6.14 10.00 15.73
CA VAL A 53 -5.58 11.36 15.76
C VAL A 53 -6.00 12.07 14.49
N ILE A 54 -6.72 13.18 14.65
CA ILE A 54 -7.36 13.89 13.54
C ILE A 54 -7.24 15.39 13.73
N ASP A 55 -7.10 16.10 12.63
CA ASP A 55 -7.13 17.56 12.60
C ASP A 55 -8.52 18.14 12.93
N ASP A 56 -8.58 19.09 13.88
CA ASP A 56 -9.81 19.79 14.28
C ASP A 56 -10.13 20.94 13.32
N GLY A 57 -10.61 20.60 12.14
CA GLY A 57 -11.11 21.61 11.19
C GLY A 57 -10.90 21.31 9.71
N TYR A 58 -10.75 20.04 9.31
CA TYR A 58 -10.63 19.65 7.90
C TYR A 58 -9.47 20.35 7.15
N GLN A 59 -8.31 20.55 7.79
CA GLN A 59 -7.19 21.29 7.20
C GLN A 59 -6.18 20.40 6.48
N SER A 60 -6.16 19.09 6.75
CA SER A 60 -5.13 18.21 6.23
C SER A 60 -5.55 16.75 6.21
N GLU A 61 -5.75 16.21 5.01
CA GLU A 61 -5.95 14.79 4.76
C GLU A 61 -4.73 13.93 5.16
N GLU A 62 -3.54 14.53 5.25
CA GLU A 62 -2.33 13.83 5.70
C GLU A 62 -2.22 13.66 7.22
N MET A 63 -3.13 14.27 7.99
CA MET A 63 -3.09 14.31 9.46
C MET A 63 -4.24 13.55 10.10
N VAL A 64 -4.55 12.38 9.53
CA VAL A 64 -5.54 11.44 10.05
C VAL A 64 -4.84 10.12 10.32
N PHE A 65 -4.84 9.67 11.58
CA PHE A 65 -4.13 8.48 12.02
C PHE A 65 -5.02 7.57 12.87
N PHE A 66 -4.69 6.28 12.87
CA PHE A 66 -5.35 5.25 13.65
C PHE A 66 -4.34 4.24 14.21
N GLY A 67 -4.58 3.74 15.42
CA GLY A 67 -3.78 2.69 16.02
C GLY A 67 -3.96 2.61 17.54
N ASP A 68 -2.85 2.56 18.25
CA ASP A 68 -2.81 2.49 19.72
C ASP A 68 -2.11 3.73 20.31
N ARG A 69 -1.99 3.79 21.65
CA ARG A 69 -1.38 4.93 22.36
C ARG A 69 0.13 5.12 22.08
N ARG A 70 0.79 4.13 21.48
CA ARG A 70 2.23 4.11 21.18
C ARG A 70 2.52 4.18 19.68
N HIS A 71 1.70 3.59 18.84
CA HIS A 71 1.87 3.59 17.39
C HIS A 71 0.56 3.93 16.70
N VAL A 72 0.57 5.01 15.93
CA VAL A 72 -0.55 5.41 15.09
C VAL A 72 -0.09 5.51 13.65
N TYR A 73 -0.87 4.96 12.74
CA TYR A 73 -0.55 4.89 11.31
C TYR A 73 -1.46 5.81 10.54
N ARG A 74 -0.90 6.54 9.59
CA ARG A 74 -1.67 7.45 8.75
C ARG A 74 -2.71 6.67 7.94
N LEU A 75 -3.96 7.10 8.01
CA LEU A 75 -5.03 6.60 7.15
C LEU A 75 -4.85 7.13 5.73
N ARG A 76 -5.26 6.31 4.76
CA ARG A 76 -5.20 6.69 3.35
C ARG A 76 -6.49 7.38 2.97
N ILE A 77 -6.50 8.70 3.07
CA ILE A 77 -7.65 9.52 2.69
C ILE A 77 -7.68 9.66 1.16
N PHE A 78 -8.87 9.49 0.57
CA PHE A 78 -9.07 9.63 -0.89
C PHE A 78 -10.26 10.53 -1.25
N GLY A 79 -10.89 11.14 -0.25
CA GLY A 79 -11.96 12.09 -0.43
C GLY A 79 -12.45 12.60 0.92
N GLY A 80 -13.46 13.46 0.86
CA GLY A 80 -14.06 14.06 2.04
C GLY A 80 -14.76 15.35 1.68
N GLY A 81 -15.24 16.04 2.69
CA GLY A 81 -15.83 17.36 2.54
C GLY A 81 -16.08 18.02 3.88
N ALA A 82 -16.32 19.33 3.83
CA ALA A 82 -16.68 20.12 5.01
C ALA A 82 -17.87 21.03 4.68
N ASN A 83 -18.75 21.21 5.65
CA ASN A 83 -19.85 22.15 5.62
C ASN A 83 -19.94 22.86 6.98
N GLY A 84 -19.41 24.07 7.06
CA GLY A 84 -19.29 24.79 8.32
C GLY A 84 -18.38 24.04 9.30
N THR A 85 -18.91 23.64 10.46
CA THR A 85 -18.19 22.88 11.48
C THR A 85 -18.27 21.37 11.31
N GLU A 86 -19.13 20.89 10.41
CA GLU A 86 -19.22 19.48 10.04
C GLU A 86 -18.18 19.15 8.97
N PHE A 87 -17.53 18.00 9.10
CA PHE A 87 -16.65 17.48 8.05
C PHE A 87 -16.50 15.97 8.14
N SER A 88 -16.07 15.37 7.02
CA SER A 88 -15.69 13.97 6.96
C SER A 88 -14.49 13.77 6.04
N TYR A 89 -13.65 12.80 6.41
CA TYR A 89 -12.62 12.23 5.57
C TYR A 89 -13.02 10.80 5.21
N ARG A 90 -12.98 10.50 3.92
CA ARG A 90 -13.19 9.16 3.40
C ARG A 90 -11.85 8.45 3.27
N PHE A 91 -11.71 7.33 3.96
CA PHE A 91 -10.47 6.57 4.03
C PHE A 91 -10.58 5.21 3.35
N TRP A 92 -9.46 4.75 2.81
CA TRP A 92 -9.36 3.45 2.14
C TRP A 92 -9.53 2.32 3.16
N SER A 93 -10.63 1.57 3.03
CA SER A 93 -10.90 0.36 3.83
C SER A 93 -11.57 -0.70 2.96
N PRO A 94 -10.80 -1.44 2.14
CA PRO A 94 -11.34 -2.28 1.06
C PRO A 94 -12.05 -3.55 1.53
N ARG A 95 -12.03 -3.85 2.83
CA ARG A 95 -12.74 -4.99 3.43
C ARG A 95 -14.23 -4.71 3.63
N VAL A 96 -14.57 -3.43 3.71
CA VAL A 96 -15.93 -2.97 3.87
C VAL A 96 -16.54 -2.79 2.49
N ASP A 97 -17.71 -3.40 2.27
CA ASP A 97 -18.53 -3.16 1.10
C ASP A 97 -19.41 -1.93 1.34
N GLY A 98 -18.81 -0.75 1.16
CA GLY A 98 -19.48 0.52 1.38
C GLY A 98 -18.56 1.64 1.84
N GLN A 99 -19.15 2.57 2.58
CA GLN A 99 -18.53 3.81 3.03
C GLN A 99 -17.61 3.57 4.24
N ALA A 100 -16.46 4.24 4.26
CA ALA A 100 -15.53 4.22 5.37
C ALA A 100 -15.05 5.64 5.64
N ASP A 101 -15.67 6.28 6.64
CA ASP A 101 -15.53 7.71 6.88
C ASP A 101 -15.19 7.99 8.35
N ILE A 102 -14.42 9.04 8.60
CA ILE A 102 -14.14 9.57 9.93
C ILE A 102 -14.34 11.08 9.92
N GLY A 103 -14.94 11.64 10.95
CA GLY A 103 -15.27 13.05 10.92
C GLY A 103 -15.91 13.59 12.19
N ARG A 104 -16.50 14.76 12.03
CA ARG A 104 -17.22 15.49 13.07
C ARG A 104 -18.54 15.98 12.52
N LYS A 105 -19.64 15.67 13.20
CA LYS A 105 -20.99 16.14 12.86
C LYS A 105 -21.16 17.60 13.22
N ALA A 106 -22.18 18.26 12.67
CA ALA A 106 -22.55 19.64 13.03
C ALA A 106 -22.84 19.82 14.53
N THR A 107 -23.32 18.77 15.21
CA THR A 107 -23.56 18.74 16.66
C THR A 107 -22.26 18.75 17.49
N GLY A 108 -21.10 18.62 16.84
CA GLY A 108 -19.79 18.54 17.47
C GLY A 108 -19.33 17.13 17.81
N GLU A 109 -20.18 16.11 17.61
CA GLU A 109 -19.86 14.71 17.85
C GLU A 109 -18.86 14.16 16.82
N TRP A 110 -17.82 13.50 17.31
CA TRP A 110 -16.85 12.81 16.48
C TRP A 110 -17.31 11.39 16.18
N TYR A 111 -17.03 10.89 14.98
CA TYR A 111 -17.45 9.55 14.59
C TYR A 111 -16.44 8.86 13.68
N VAL A 112 -16.48 7.53 13.70
CA VAL A 112 -15.99 6.67 12.62
C VAL A 112 -17.16 5.85 12.10
N GLN A 113 -17.22 5.67 10.79
CA GLN A 113 -18.25 4.90 10.11
C GLN A 113 -17.59 3.79 9.30
N CYS A 114 -18.10 2.58 9.46
CA CYS A 114 -17.76 1.40 8.68
C CYS A 114 -19.07 0.83 8.11
N LYS A 115 -19.32 1.08 6.82
CA LYS A 115 -20.60 0.79 6.15
C LYS A 115 -21.78 1.48 6.86
N ASP A 116 -22.66 0.69 7.46
CA ASP A 116 -23.87 1.15 8.15
C ASP A 116 -23.60 1.38 9.64
N ASP A 117 -22.49 0.86 10.16
CA ASP A 117 -22.10 0.99 11.56
C ASP A 117 -21.41 2.33 11.78
N VAL A 118 -21.97 3.12 12.70
CA VAL A 118 -21.41 4.41 13.12
C VAL A 118 -21.08 4.33 14.60
N GLU A 119 -19.82 4.55 14.92
CA GLU A 119 -19.35 4.60 16.29
C GLU A 119 -18.96 6.03 16.67
N VAL A 120 -19.41 6.45 17.86
CA VAL A 120 -19.06 7.76 18.43
C VAL A 120 -17.67 7.69 19.04
N LEU A 121 -16.78 8.56 18.57
CA LEU A 121 -15.44 8.71 19.11
C LEU A 121 -15.46 9.75 20.23
N LYS A 122 -14.81 9.44 21.35
CA LYS A 122 -14.74 10.34 22.51
C LYS A 122 -13.38 11.02 22.58
N PRO A 123 -13.32 12.34 22.82
CA PRO A 123 -12.08 13.02 23.14
C PRO A 123 -11.38 12.35 24.33
N VAL A 124 -10.09 12.10 24.18
CA VAL A 124 -9.23 11.63 25.28
C VAL A 124 -8.94 12.82 26.19
N ALA A 125 -8.83 12.58 27.51
CA ALA A 125 -8.49 13.62 28.49
C ALA A 125 -7.18 14.32 28.12
N ASP A 126 -7.08 15.63 28.34
CA ASP A 126 -5.99 16.48 27.82
C ASP A 126 -4.57 15.97 28.16
N GLY A 127 -4.37 15.48 29.38
CA GLY A 127 -3.07 14.92 29.79
C GLY A 127 -2.69 13.66 29.01
N ASP A 128 -3.66 12.77 28.77
CA ASP A 128 -3.49 11.55 27.99
C ASP A 128 -3.32 11.88 26.49
N ALA A 129 -4.10 12.84 25.97
CA ALA A 129 -3.99 13.32 24.60
C ALA A 129 -2.59 13.90 24.34
N LYS A 130 -2.11 14.76 25.24
CA LYS A 130 -0.74 15.30 25.19
C LYS A 130 0.31 14.18 25.21
N ALA A 131 0.13 13.17 26.07
CA ALA A 131 1.05 12.04 26.13
C ALA A 131 1.12 11.28 24.80
N VAL A 132 -0.02 11.06 24.12
CA VAL A 132 -0.05 10.45 22.78
C VAL A 132 0.69 11.34 21.78
N LEU A 133 0.35 12.63 21.69
CA LEU A 133 0.96 13.56 20.73
C LEU A 133 2.46 13.79 20.97
N ASP A 134 2.95 13.62 22.21
CA ASP A 134 4.36 13.77 22.58
C ASP A 134 5.17 12.49 22.39
N LYS A 135 4.57 11.31 22.57
CA LYS A 135 5.32 10.05 22.73
C LYS A 135 4.97 8.96 21.72
N ALA A 136 3.82 9.02 21.07
CA ALA A 136 3.46 8.03 20.06
C ALA A 136 4.37 8.18 18.83
N ALA A 137 4.70 7.05 18.20
CA ALA A 137 5.27 7.01 16.88
C ALA A 137 4.16 7.18 15.85
N PHE A 138 4.24 8.28 15.09
CA PHE A 138 3.35 8.56 13.98
C PHE A 138 3.97 7.96 12.73
N HIS A 139 3.33 6.95 12.16
CA HIS A 139 3.84 6.27 10.99
C HIS A 139 3.11 6.71 9.72
N THR A 140 3.81 6.59 8.60
CA THR A 140 3.21 6.46 7.26
C THR A 140 2.19 5.30 7.23
N PRO A 141 1.33 5.21 6.21
CA PRO A 141 0.32 4.15 6.18
C PRO A 141 0.92 2.76 6.37
N LEU A 142 0.33 1.97 7.29
CA LEU A 142 0.81 0.63 7.62
C LEU A 142 0.87 -0.25 6.37
N TRP A 143 -0.18 -0.19 5.56
CA TRP A 143 -0.31 -0.98 4.36
C TRP A 143 0.38 -0.32 3.16
N LYS A 144 1.36 -1.03 2.60
CA LYS A 144 2.27 -0.56 1.55
C LYS A 144 2.07 -1.19 0.18
N ARG A 145 1.09 -2.10 0.06
CA ARG A 145 0.87 -2.88 -1.17
C ARG A 145 -0.49 -2.57 -1.77
N GLN A 146 -0.63 -2.90 -3.05
CA GLN A 146 -1.91 -2.80 -3.74
C GLN A 146 -2.09 -3.97 -4.69
N ALA A 147 -3.34 -4.37 -4.84
CA ALA A 147 -3.79 -5.26 -5.88
C ALA A 147 -3.35 -4.75 -7.25
N HIS A 148 -2.82 -5.67 -8.04
CA HIS A 148 -2.33 -5.39 -9.39
C HIS A 148 -3.16 -6.16 -10.41
N VAL A 149 -3.25 -7.48 -10.25
CA VAL A 149 -3.94 -8.38 -11.18
C VAL A 149 -4.73 -9.42 -10.41
N LEU A 150 -5.93 -9.73 -10.88
CA LEU A 150 -6.69 -10.90 -10.45
C LEU A 150 -7.18 -11.65 -11.69
N ALA A 151 -6.99 -12.96 -11.69
CA ALA A 151 -7.53 -13.86 -12.69
C ALA A 151 -8.00 -15.15 -12.02
N ARG A 152 -8.87 -15.89 -12.70
CA ARG A 152 -9.46 -17.14 -12.20
C ARG A 152 -9.59 -18.17 -13.31
N ASP A 153 -9.40 -19.44 -13.00
CA ASP A 153 -9.81 -20.53 -13.90
C ASP A 153 -11.26 -20.98 -13.64
N ASP A 154 -11.77 -21.90 -14.47
CA ASP A 154 -13.15 -22.38 -14.36
C ASP A 154 -13.41 -23.21 -13.09
N ASN A 155 -12.36 -23.69 -12.43
CA ASN A 155 -12.44 -24.46 -11.18
C ASN A 155 -12.43 -23.57 -9.92
N GLY A 156 -12.37 -22.24 -10.09
CA GLY A 156 -12.32 -21.32 -8.96
C GLY A 156 -10.95 -21.16 -8.32
N VAL A 157 -9.88 -21.54 -9.02
CA VAL A 157 -8.51 -21.23 -8.61
C VAL A 157 -8.18 -19.81 -9.07
N TYR A 158 -7.83 -18.96 -8.11
CA TYR A 158 -7.40 -17.59 -8.33
C TYR A 158 -5.90 -17.51 -8.54
N TYR A 159 -5.52 -16.54 -9.37
CA TYR A 159 -4.15 -16.10 -9.63
C TYR A 159 -4.13 -14.60 -9.35
N TYR A 160 -3.52 -14.24 -8.22
CA TYR A 160 -3.54 -12.89 -7.72
C TYR A 160 -2.13 -12.32 -7.66
N VAL A 161 -1.93 -11.12 -8.18
CA VAL A 161 -0.67 -10.38 -8.07
C VAL A 161 -0.91 -9.11 -7.28
N ASP A 162 -0.04 -8.86 -6.31
CA ASP A 162 0.07 -7.56 -5.66
C ASP A 162 1.44 -6.93 -5.92
N ARG A 163 1.52 -5.61 -5.76
CA ARG A 163 2.76 -4.84 -5.90
C ARG A 163 2.90 -3.85 -4.76
N LEU A 164 4.12 -3.31 -4.56
CA LEU A 164 4.24 -2.12 -3.74
C LEU A 164 3.42 -1.00 -4.38
N ARG A 165 2.82 -0.15 -3.55
CA ARG A 165 2.12 1.04 -4.04
C ARG A 165 3.11 1.99 -4.74
N ASP A 166 2.58 2.85 -5.59
CA ASP A 166 3.43 3.70 -6.44
C ASP A 166 4.31 4.65 -5.60
N GLU A 167 3.80 5.15 -4.47
CA GLU A 167 4.56 5.96 -3.51
C GLU A 167 5.68 5.19 -2.77
N GLU A 168 5.61 3.86 -2.78
CA GLU A 168 6.61 2.92 -2.26
C GLU A 168 7.52 2.35 -3.38
N GLY A 169 7.37 2.86 -4.62
CA GLY A 169 8.20 2.54 -5.77
C GLY A 169 7.53 1.66 -6.84
N GLY A 170 6.26 1.25 -6.65
CA GLY A 170 5.42 0.62 -7.67
C GLY A 170 5.84 -0.78 -8.16
N LYS A 171 7.02 -1.26 -7.75
CA LYS A 171 7.62 -2.55 -8.11
C LYS A 171 7.62 -3.53 -6.93
N GLY A 172 8.24 -4.70 -7.09
CA GLY A 172 8.35 -5.71 -6.03
C GLY A 172 7.10 -6.56 -5.93
N TYR A 173 6.72 -7.20 -7.03
CA TYR A 173 5.52 -8.02 -7.17
C TYR A 173 5.57 -9.30 -6.33
N ARG A 174 4.40 -9.74 -5.87
CA ARG A 174 4.17 -11.10 -5.34
C ARG A 174 3.02 -11.72 -6.09
N ILE A 175 3.06 -13.04 -6.26
CA ILE A 175 1.98 -13.80 -6.88
C ILE A 175 1.50 -14.88 -5.94
N PHE A 176 0.19 -15.01 -5.87
CA PHE A 176 -0.52 -15.95 -5.03
C PHE A 176 -1.42 -16.81 -5.91
N VAL A 177 -1.47 -18.11 -5.65
CA VAL A 177 -2.32 -19.05 -6.38
C VAL A 177 -3.04 -19.98 -5.41
N GLY A 178 -4.33 -20.19 -5.61
CA GLY A 178 -5.15 -21.05 -4.76
C GLY A 178 -6.65 -20.77 -4.86
N GLN A 179 -7.45 -21.49 -4.08
CA GLN A 179 -8.85 -21.11 -3.85
C GLN A 179 -8.93 -19.96 -2.85
N ALA A 180 -10.07 -19.27 -2.81
CA ALA A 180 -10.34 -18.26 -1.77
C ALA A 180 -10.11 -18.85 -0.37
N GLY A 181 -9.52 -18.07 0.54
CA GLY A 181 -9.11 -18.48 1.87
C GLY A 181 -7.86 -19.38 1.94
N ALA A 182 -7.37 -19.91 0.82
CA ALA A 182 -6.28 -20.88 0.75
C ALA A 182 -5.17 -20.49 -0.25
N MET A 183 -5.03 -19.19 -0.51
CA MET A 183 -4.02 -18.66 -1.42
C MET A 183 -2.60 -18.90 -0.91
N LYS A 184 -1.71 -19.33 -1.79
CA LYS A 184 -0.29 -19.55 -1.46
C LYS A 184 0.60 -18.65 -2.30
N GLU A 185 1.51 -17.94 -1.63
CA GLU A 185 2.55 -17.17 -2.31
C GLU A 185 3.49 -18.13 -3.07
N LEU A 186 3.75 -17.85 -4.34
CA LEU A 186 4.73 -18.59 -5.12
C LEU A 186 6.04 -17.81 -5.20
N ALA A 187 7.15 -18.50 -4.99
CA ALA A 187 8.47 -17.90 -5.09
C ALA A 187 8.73 -17.35 -6.51
N MET A 188 8.86 -16.03 -6.60
CA MET A 188 9.16 -15.30 -7.82
C MET A 188 10.56 -15.62 -8.35
N LYS A 189 10.70 -15.70 -9.67
CA LYS A 189 11.97 -15.85 -10.39
C LYS A 189 12.29 -14.61 -11.22
N ASN A 190 11.31 -14.11 -11.96
CA ASN A 190 11.48 -12.97 -12.84
C ASN A 190 10.15 -12.26 -13.10
N VAL A 191 10.21 -10.97 -13.43
CA VAL A 191 9.09 -10.19 -13.95
C VAL A 191 9.54 -9.50 -15.23
N VAL A 192 8.79 -9.70 -16.30
CA VAL A 192 8.91 -8.90 -17.54
C VAL A 192 7.68 -8.01 -17.60
N SER A 193 7.87 -6.72 -17.86
CA SER A 193 6.80 -5.73 -17.97
C SER A 193 7.22 -4.72 -19.04
N ASP A 194 6.53 -4.73 -20.17
CA ASP A 194 6.80 -3.90 -21.34
C ASP A 194 5.49 -3.56 -22.08
N SER A 195 5.58 -2.95 -23.26
CA SER A 195 4.40 -2.54 -24.05
C SER A 195 3.54 -3.70 -24.56
N VAL A 196 4.04 -4.94 -24.56
CA VAL A 196 3.31 -6.13 -24.99
C VAL A 196 2.50 -6.73 -23.84
N GLY A 197 2.93 -6.48 -22.61
CA GLY A 197 2.22 -6.90 -21.40
C GLY A 197 3.17 -7.30 -20.28
N GLU A 198 2.72 -8.23 -19.44
CA GLU A 198 3.44 -8.62 -18.24
C GLU A 198 3.56 -10.14 -18.11
N ILE A 199 4.72 -10.60 -17.64
CA ILE A 199 5.01 -12.00 -17.38
C ILE A 199 5.58 -12.14 -15.96
N PHE A 200 4.87 -12.86 -15.10
CA PHE A 200 5.29 -13.19 -13.75
C PHE A 200 5.75 -14.64 -13.71
N ALA A 201 7.07 -14.85 -13.72
CA ALA A 201 7.66 -16.18 -13.68
C ALA A 201 7.95 -16.61 -12.23
N THR A 202 7.53 -17.83 -11.89
CA THR A 202 7.71 -18.43 -10.55
C THR A 202 8.40 -19.79 -10.65
N LYS A 203 8.68 -20.41 -9.50
CA LYS A 203 9.04 -21.85 -9.46
C LYS A 203 7.91 -22.78 -9.93
N GLY A 204 6.64 -22.40 -9.74
CA GLY A 204 5.47 -23.25 -10.02
C GLY A 204 4.82 -23.08 -11.38
N GLY A 205 5.21 -22.05 -12.14
CA GLY A 205 4.65 -21.71 -13.45
C GLY A 205 4.81 -20.22 -13.78
N GLN A 206 4.16 -19.76 -14.83
CA GLN A 206 4.20 -18.38 -15.31
C GLN A 206 2.79 -17.86 -15.52
N LEU A 207 2.47 -16.70 -14.95
CA LEU A 207 1.28 -15.92 -15.31
C LEU A 207 1.67 -14.93 -16.40
N ARG A 208 0.95 -14.95 -17.53
CA ARG A 208 1.16 -14.02 -18.64
C ARG A 208 -0.10 -13.20 -18.89
N LEU A 209 0.09 -11.91 -19.07
CA LEU A 209 -0.92 -10.93 -19.42
C LEU A 209 -0.48 -10.29 -20.73
N LEU A 210 -1.28 -10.44 -21.78
CA LEU A 210 -0.99 -9.88 -23.08
C LEU A 210 -1.91 -8.69 -23.35
N THR A 211 -1.33 -7.53 -23.62
CA THR A 211 -2.07 -6.28 -23.88
C THR A 211 -2.75 -6.31 -25.25
N SER A 212 -2.16 -6.97 -26.26
CA SER A 212 -2.65 -6.97 -27.64
C SER A 212 -4.03 -7.59 -27.82
N ASN A 213 -4.38 -8.58 -27.00
CA ASN A 213 -5.63 -9.34 -27.10
C ASN A 213 -6.34 -9.54 -25.75
N ALA A 214 -5.88 -8.86 -24.69
CA ALA A 214 -6.37 -9.02 -23.32
C ALA A 214 -6.35 -10.48 -22.80
N GLU A 215 -5.48 -11.33 -23.35
CA GLU A 215 -5.39 -12.73 -22.94
C GLU A 215 -4.60 -12.86 -21.64
N THR A 216 -5.18 -13.56 -20.67
CA THR A 216 -4.51 -13.92 -19.40
C THR A 216 -4.34 -15.43 -19.34
N THR A 217 -3.11 -15.91 -19.14
CA THR A 217 -2.80 -17.34 -19.16
C THR A 217 -1.87 -17.77 -18.05
N TRP A 218 -2.09 -18.98 -17.54
CA TRP A 218 -1.16 -19.69 -16.68
C TRP A 218 -0.45 -20.79 -17.47
N ILE A 219 0.87 -20.85 -17.34
CA ILE A 219 1.71 -21.84 -18.01
C ILE A 219 2.49 -22.63 -16.96
N LYS A 220 2.31 -23.95 -16.93
CA LYS A 220 3.03 -24.88 -16.05
C LYS A 220 3.63 -26.01 -16.87
N GLY A 221 4.94 -25.95 -17.10
CA GLY A 221 5.63 -26.87 -18.01
C GLY A 221 5.09 -26.69 -19.43
N ALA A 222 4.58 -27.77 -20.02
CA ALA A 222 3.94 -27.75 -21.35
C ALA A 222 2.45 -27.37 -21.30
N ALA A 223 1.81 -27.40 -20.12
CA ALA A 223 0.39 -27.09 -19.99
C ALA A 223 0.16 -25.58 -20.01
N LYS A 224 -0.79 -25.14 -20.84
CA LYS A 224 -1.28 -23.75 -20.91
C LYS A 224 -2.76 -23.74 -20.55
N SER A 225 -3.14 -22.87 -19.62
CA SER A 225 -4.52 -22.63 -19.21
C SER A 225 -4.87 -21.18 -19.46
N THR A 226 -5.91 -20.95 -20.26
CA THR A 226 -6.52 -19.61 -20.37
C THR A 226 -7.28 -19.32 -19.09
N LEU A 227 -7.15 -18.10 -18.59
CA LEU A 227 -7.80 -17.64 -17.37
C LEU A 227 -8.79 -16.52 -17.72
N THR A 228 -9.83 -16.43 -16.91
CA THR A 228 -10.73 -15.28 -16.92
C THR A 228 -10.09 -14.16 -16.12
N ALA A 229 -9.86 -13.00 -16.73
CA ALA A 229 -9.46 -11.79 -16.02
C ALA A 229 -10.61 -11.32 -15.13
N VAL A 230 -10.32 -11.03 -13.86
CA VAL A 230 -11.30 -10.55 -12.88
C VAL A 230 -10.95 -9.10 -12.53
N PRO A 231 -11.87 -8.14 -12.72
CA PRO A 231 -11.59 -6.73 -12.43
C PRO A 231 -11.22 -6.50 -10.97
N VAL A 232 -10.06 -5.92 -10.71
CA VAL A 232 -9.56 -5.66 -9.35
C VAL A 232 -10.47 -4.68 -8.60
N THR A 233 -10.93 -3.62 -9.26
CA THR A 233 -11.78 -2.57 -8.67
C THR A 233 -13.09 -3.11 -8.13
N ASP A 234 -13.68 -4.05 -8.85
CA ASP A 234 -15.01 -4.58 -8.55
C ASP A 234 -14.94 -5.74 -7.53
N ASN A 235 -13.72 -6.21 -7.24
CA ASN A 235 -13.45 -7.38 -6.40
C ASN A 235 -12.52 -7.05 -5.23
N VAL A 236 -12.48 -5.79 -4.79
CA VAL A 236 -11.61 -5.36 -3.68
C VAL A 236 -11.90 -6.13 -2.38
N LYS A 237 -13.17 -6.37 -2.04
CA LYS A 237 -13.53 -7.13 -0.84
C LYS A 237 -13.04 -8.58 -0.91
N LEU A 238 -13.25 -9.24 -2.04
CA LEU A 238 -12.70 -10.57 -2.30
C LEU A 238 -11.17 -10.57 -2.13
N ILE A 239 -10.47 -9.61 -2.73
CA ILE A 239 -9.00 -9.54 -2.69
C ILE A 239 -8.47 -9.31 -1.28
N TYR A 240 -9.05 -8.36 -0.56
CA TYR A 240 -8.51 -7.87 0.71
C TYR A 240 -9.05 -8.60 1.95
N GLY A 241 -10.17 -9.33 1.79
CA GLY A 241 -10.77 -10.20 2.80
C GLY A 241 -10.66 -11.67 2.40
N ASP A 242 -11.50 -12.10 1.45
CA ASP A 242 -11.84 -13.52 1.25
C ASP A 242 -10.71 -14.37 0.64
N LEU A 243 -9.79 -13.78 -0.13
CA LEU A 243 -8.64 -14.52 -0.68
C LEU A 243 -7.68 -15.03 0.41
N GLY A 244 -7.71 -14.46 1.62
CA GLY A 244 -6.84 -14.90 2.72
C GLY A 244 -5.36 -14.51 2.57
N VAL A 245 -5.04 -13.59 1.65
CA VAL A 245 -3.66 -13.12 1.40
C VAL A 245 -3.15 -12.18 2.51
N TYR A 246 -4.07 -11.54 3.25
CA TYR A 246 -3.76 -10.47 4.21
C TYR A 246 -4.30 -10.78 5.61
N PRO A 247 -3.85 -11.83 6.31
CA PRO A 247 -4.48 -12.29 7.54
C PRO A 247 -4.37 -11.31 8.73
N ALA A 248 -3.40 -10.39 8.73
CA ALA A 248 -3.11 -9.50 9.87
C ALA A 248 -3.90 -8.17 9.88
N GLY A 249 -4.84 -7.98 8.94
CA GLY A 249 -5.49 -6.67 8.75
C GLY A 249 -4.67 -5.70 7.89
N LEU A 250 -5.27 -4.56 7.58
CA LEU A 250 -4.71 -3.49 6.74
C LEU A 250 -4.33 -2.24 7.56
N GLY A 251 -4.58 -2.26 8.87
CA GLY A 251 -4.37 -1.14 9.78
C GLY A 251 -5.45 -0.07 9.65
N THR A 252 -6.69 -0.46 9.36
CA THR A 252 -7.83 0.46 9.25
C THR A 252 -8.83 0.24 10.39
N PRO A 253 -9.62 1.27 10.76
CA PRO A 253 -10.65 1.13 11.79
C PRO A 253 -11.69 0.05 11.51
N CYS A 254 -11.87 -0.31 10.23
CA CYS A 254 -12.89 -1.25 9.79
C CYS A 254 -12.32 -2.63 9.40
N ASP A 255 -11.12 -2.99 9.87
CA ASP A 255 -10.52 -4.30 9.58
C ASP A 255 -11.28 -5.49 10.20
N ASP A 256 -12.03 -5.24 11.27
CA ASP A 256 -12.76 -6.25 12.07
C ASP A 256 -14.23 -6.45 11.62
N GLN A 257 -14.62 -5.81 10.51
CA GLN A 257 -15.98 -5.85 9.95
C GLN A 257 -16.20 -6.98 8.95
#